data_AF-K6U5M7-F1
#
_entry.id   AF-K6U5M7-F1
#
_cell.length_a   1.000
_cell.length_b   1.000
_cell.length_c   1.000
_cell.angle_alpha   90.00
_cell.angle_beta   90.00
_cell.angle_gamma   90.00
#
_symmetry.space_group_name_H-M   'P 1'
#
loop_
_entity.id
_entity.type
_entity.pdbx_description
1 polymer ?
#
loop_
_entity_poly.entity_id
_entity_poly.type
_entity_poly.pdbx_seq_one_letter_code
_entity_poly.pdbx_strand_id
1 'polypeptide(L)'
;MKESKNSFTPEKKLETIEKIIGLVEREYEETIKDFRTVNCTGLLMRCILYDAIKVVNERFTENKIIEKPIEENLPMQIKNGGEKMNKQLENKISSREVAEMMEVKHTNLLAKIDAINEDFENSKISFQKYWIESTYKVEGNNKDYREFLITKRGCEFLAHKTTGTKGNLFTDRYMDKFAMMEKVINNNFSINEFKVQLETQINDLVESKINEIEDKCSNYYRPSSFEKSNIARYIKQRLGILRADEEYESVKQRVLIKLGATKWEDIPIETLKESLNIIDESIRIIKLDRPSQVSMFE
;
A
#
# COMPACT_ATOMS: atom_id res chain seq x y z
N MET A 1 -31.82 12.67 21.70
CA MET A 1 -31.05 13.92 21.75
C MET A 1 -29.59 13.55 21.99
N LYS A 2 -28.72 13.91 21.04
CA LYS A 2 -27.25 13.83 21.05
C LYS A 2 -26.61 12.44 21.13
N GLU A 3 -26.30 11.88 19.96
CA GLU A 3 -25.03 11.18 19.76
C GLU A 3 -24.29 11.81 18.57
N SER A 4 -23.13 12.35 18.88
CA SER A 4 -22.09 12.80 17.97
C SER A 4 -21.57 11.63 17.14
N LYS A 5 -21.79 11.64 15.83
CA LYS A 5 -21.03 10.78 14.90
C LYS A 5 -20.27 11.65 13.91
N ASN A 6 -18.96 11.45 14.01
CA ASN A 6 -17.87 12.17 13.39
C ASN A 6 -17.86 11.86 11.88
N SER A 7 -18.65 12.58 11.08
CA SER A 7 -18.57 12.50 9.61
C SER A 7 -17.37 13.32 9.14
N PHE A 8 -16.53 12.68 8.32
CA PHE A 8 -15.32 13.26 7.75
C PHE A 8 -15.73 13.97 6.45
N THR A 9 -16.11 15.24 6.57
CA THR A 9 -16.51 16.09 5.44
C THR A 9 -15.36 16.24 4.43
N PRO A 10 -15.63 16.60 3.16
CA PRO A 10 -14.59 16.93 2.19
C PRO A 10 -13.58 17.96 2.73
N GLU A 11 -14.01 18.91 3.55
CA GLU A 11 -13.10 19.83 4.24
C GLU A 11 -12.19 19.11 5.22
N LYS A 12 -12.69 18.14 5.99
CA LYS A 12 -11.85 17.31 6.87
C LYS A 12 -10.88 16.41 6.10
N LYS A 13 -11.24 15.95 4.89
CA LYS A 13 -10.31 15.22 4.00
C LYS A 13 -9.19 16.13 3.51
N LEU A 14 -9.52 17.36 3.10
CA LEU A 14 -8.53 18.38 2.75
C LEU A 14 -7.64 18.71 3.95
N GLU A 15 -8.23 18.93 5.13
CA GLU A 15 -7.52 19.22 6.38
C GLU A 15 -6.59 18.07 6.80
N THR A 16 -6.98 16.83 6.48
CA THR A 16 -6.16 15.63 6.77
C THR A 16 -5.02 15.49 5.77
N ILE A 17 -5.24 15.83 4.52
CA ILE A 17 -4.20 15.86 3.49
C ILE A 17 -3.20 16.98 3.79
N GLU A 18 -3.66 18.18 4.15
CA GLU A 18 -2.82 19.30 4.61
C GLU A 18 -2.03 18.93 5.88
N LYS A 19 -2.65 18.20 6.81
CA LYS A 19 -1.95 17.65 7.99
C LYS A 19 -0.89 16.62 7.62
N ILE A 20 -1.15 15.74 6.65
CA ILE A 20 -0.18 14.74 6.18
C ILE A 20 0.99 15.44 5.47
N ILE A 21 0.71 16.42 4.61
CA ILE A 21 1.74 17.24 3.96
C ILE A 21 2.59 17.95 5.02
N GLY A 22 1.97 18.60 5.99
CA GLY A 22 2.69 19.29 7.09
C GLY A 22 3.39 18.35 8.09
N LEU A 23 3.06 17.06 8.12
CA LEU A 23 3.80 16.03 8.87
C LEU A 23 5.02 15.56 8.09
N VAL A 24 4.86 15.31 6.79
CA VAL A 24 5.96 14.99 5.89
C VAL A 24 6.97 16.13 5.83
N GLU A 25 6.54 17.38 5.76
CA GLU A 25 7.41 18.56 5.82
C GLU A 25 8.16 18.67 7.16
N ARG A 26 7.54 18.30 8.28
CA ARG A 26 8.17 18.35 9.62
C ARG A 26 9.17 17.25 9.86
N GLU A 27 8.83 15.99 9.56
CA GLU A 27 9.79 14.89 9.66
C GLU A 27 11.00 15.13 8.76
N TYR A 28 10.79 15.78 7.62
CA TYR A 28 11.84 16.16 6.69
C TYR A 28 12.71 17.33 7.18
N GLU A 29 12.14 18.38 7.77
CA GLU A 29 12.90 19.47 8.43
C GLU A 29 13.68 18.98 9.66
N GLU A 30 13.16 17.96 10.36
CA GLU A 30 13.89 17.27 11.43
C GLU A 30 15.06 16.45 10.89
N THR A 31 14.86 15.70 9.80
CA THR A 31 15.98 15.00 9.13
C THR A 31 17.01 15.98 8.56
N ILE A 32 16.60 17.12 7.99
CA ILE A 32 17.51 18.17 7.49
C ILE A 32 18.25 18.89 8.62
N LYS A 33 17.66 19.05 9.80
CA LYS A 33 18.36 19.60 10.97
C LYS A 33 19.56 18.75 11.38
N ASP A 34 19.47 17.43 11.25
CA ASP A 34 20.59 16.52 11.48
C ASP A 34 21.67 16.63 10.38
N PHE A 35 21.28 17.02 9.17
CA PHE A 35 22.18 17.25 8.03
C PHE A 35 22.81 18.67 7.96
N ARG A 36 22.57 19.56 8.93
CA ARG A 36 23.10 20.95 8.96
C ARG A 36 24.63 21.06 9.00
N THR A 37 25.37 19.97 8.96
CA THR A 37 26.83 19.95 8.96
C THR A 37 27.46 19.89 7.57
N VAL A 38 26.69 19.76 6.47
CA VAL A 38 27.29 19.60 5.12
C VAL A 38 26.81 20.67 4.12
N ASN A 39 27.77 21.46 3.65
CA ASN A 39 27.67 22.45 2.57
C ASN A 39 27.18 21.83 1.24
N CYS A 40 26.48 22.64 0.45
CA CYS A 40 26.03 22.43 -0.95
C CYS A 40 25.03 21.29 -1.23
N THR A 41 25.02 20.19 -0.48
CA THR A 41 24.09 19.06 -0.72
C THR A 41 22.64 19.37 -0.31
N GLY A 42 22.45 20.14 0.76
CA GLY A 42 21.12 20.52 1.24
C GLY A 42 20.35 21.47 0.31
N LEU A 43 21.04 22.35 -0.43
CA LEU A 43 20.40 23.24 -1.41
C LEU A 43 19.91 22.48 -2.64
N LEU A 44 20.70 21.50 -3.11
CA LEU A 44 20.33 20.67 -4.25
C LEU A 44 19.13 19.76 -3.92
N MET A 45 19.12 19.17 -2.73
CA MET A 45 18.01 18.35 -2.25
C MET A 45 16.71 19.17 -2.14
N ARG A 46 16.82 20.41 -1.66
CA ARG A 46 15.68 21.35 -1.56
C ARG A 46 15.10 21.72 -2.91
N CYS A 47 15.93 21.93 -3.94
CA CYS A 47 15.48 22.20 -5.30
C CYS A 47 14.77 21.00 -5.94
N ILE A 48 15.33 19.80 -5.81
CA ILE A 48 14.74 18.56 -6.36
C ILE A 48 13.38 18.28 -5.70
N LEU A 49 13.27 18.53 -4.39
CA LEU A 49 12.01 18.36 -3.67
C LEU A 49 10.97 19.42 -4.04
N TYR A 50 11.37 20.67 -4.24
CA TYR A 50 10.46 21.74 -4.68
C TYR A 50 9.88 21.46 -6.07
N ASP A 51 10.70 20.94 -6.97
CA ASP A 51 10.25 20.52 -8.31
C ASP A 51 9.33 19.29 -8.24
N ALA A 52 9.63 18.31 -7.37
CA ALA A 52 8.75 17.15 -7.18
C ALA A 52 7.38 17.54 -6.59
N ILE A 53 7.36 18.41 -5.58
CA ILE A 53 6.13 18.94 -4.97
C ILE A 53 5.34 19.75 -5.98
N LYS A 54 6.01 20.60 -6.77
CA LYS A 54 5.37 21.42 -7.81
C LYS A 54 4.72 20.56 -8.91
N VAL A 55 5.40 19.51 -9.37
CA VAL A 55 4.85 18.55 -10.36
C VAL A 55 3.61 17.81 -9.83
N VAL A 56 3.63 17.42 -8.55
CA VAL A 56 2.46 16.78 -7.90
C VAL A 56 1.30 17.78 -7.79
N ASN A 57 1.57 19.03 -7.43
CA ASN A 57 0.56 20.07 -7.27
C ASN A 57 -0.08 20.48 -8.63
N GLU A 58 0.74 20.67 -9.67
CA GLU A 58 0.29 21.05 -11.01
C GLU A 58 -0.63 19.97 -11.63
N ARG A 59 -0.26 18.69 -11.48
CA ARG A 59 -1.10 17.56 -11.92
C ARG A 59 -2.38 17.41 -11.09
N PHE A 60 -2.38 17.83 -9.83
CA PHE A 60 -3.60 17.84 -9.01
C PHE A 60 -4.57 18.95 -9.41
N THR A 61 -4.05 20.13 -9.80
CA THR A 61 -4.88 21.23 -10.30
C THR A 61 -5.50 20.95 -11.67
N GLU A 62 -4.81 20.25 -12.57
CA GLU A 62 -5.36 19.82 -13.87
C GLU A 62 -6.50 18.80 -13.71
N ASN A 63 -6.42 17.94 -12.69
CA ASN A 63 -7.47 16.96 -12.36
C ASN A 63 -8.69 17.56 -11.63
N LYS A 64 -8.70 18.87 -11.34
CA LYS A 64 -9.80 19.58 -10.66
C LYS A 64 -10.92 20.06 -11.61
N ILE A 65 -10.84 19.79 -12.92
CA ILE A 65 -11.87 20.18 -13.90
C ILE A 65 -13.11 19.26 -13.88
N ILE A 66 -13.12 18.18 -13.09
CA ILE A 66 -14.29 17.29 -12.98
C ILE A 66 -14.89 17.41 -11.58
N GLU A 67 -15.66 18.46 -11.35
CA GLU A 67 -16.62 18.48 -10.24
C GLU A 67 -18.07 18.53 -10.72
N LYS A 68 -18.87 17.62 -10.14
CA LYS A 68 -20.31 17.66 -9.79
C LYS A 68 -21.21 16.60 -10.46
N PRO A 69 -22.30 16.16 -9.78
CA PRO A 69 -22.28 15.31 -8.58
C PRO A 69 -23.32 14.18 -8.67
N ILE A 70 -23.13 13.04 -8.01
CA ILE A 70 -24.26 12.14 -7.73
C ILE A 70 -24.15 11.69 -6.26
N GLU A 71 -24.89 12.42 -5.41
CA GLU A 71 -25.49 11.95 -4.14
C GLU A 71 -26.33 10.68 -4.45
N GLU A 72 -26.56 9.68 -3.60
CA GLU A 72 -26.73 9.66 -2.15
C GLU A 72 -26.84 8.17 -1.75
N ASN A 73 -26.43 7.83 -0.53
CA ASN A 73 -26.87 6.68 0.27
C ASN A 73 -26.54 5.23 -0.18
N LEU A 74 -25.46 4.67 0.38
CA LEU A 74 -25.42 3.25 0.77
C LEU A 74 -24.62 3.07 2.08
N PRO A 75 -25.17 2.39 3.12
CA PRO A 75 -24.48 2.25 4.40
C PRO A 75 -23.34 1.23 4.31
N MET A 76 -22.15 1.63 4.77
CA MET A 76 -21.03 0.72 5.00
C MET A 76 -21.17 -0.01 6.34
N GLN A 77 -21.17 -1.34 6.31
CA GLN A 77 -20.39 -2.15 7.23
C GLN A 77 -19.84 -3.36 6.47
N ILE A 78 -18.53 -3.59 6.53
CA ILE A 78 -17.88 -4.88 6.85
C ILE A 78 -16.38 -4.59 7.01
N LYS A 79 -15.84 -4.95 8.18
CA LYS A 79 -14.39 -4.98 8.45
C LYS A 79 -13.82 -6.32 7.95
N ASN A 80 -12.70 -6.21 7.23
CA ASN A 80 -11.59 -7.15 7.03
C ASN A 80 -11.89 -8.66 7.02
N GLY A 81 -11.64 -9.28 5.87
CA GLY A 81 -11.31 -10.71 5.76
C GLY A 81 -11.59 -11.33 4.39
N GLY A 82 -10.54 -11.57 3.60
CA GLY A 82 -10.52 -12.60 2.55
C GLY A 82 -11.11 -12.21 1.19
N GLU A 83 -10.23 -11.85 0.27
CA GLU A 83 -10.47 -11.79 -1.17
C GLU A 83 -10.89 -13.17 -1.71
N LYS A 84 -12.20 -13.42 -1.81
CA LYS A 84 -12.86 -14.35 -2.77
C LYS A 84 -14.40 -14.40 -2.64
N MET A 85 -15.05 -13.35 -2.13
CA MET A 85 -16.49 -13.36 -1.78
C MET A 85 -17.36 -12.31 -2.48
N ASN A 86 -16.97 -11.74 -3.62
CA ASN A 86 -17.71 -10.61 -4.24
C ASN A 86 -18.42 -10.89 -5.56
N LYS A 87 -18.76 -12.16 -5.88
CA LYS A 87 -19.58 -12.45 -7.09
C LYS A 87 -21.00 -12.94 -6.81
N GLN A 88 -21.32 -13.30 -5.56
CA GLN A 88 -22.61 -13.92 -5.21
C GLN A 88 -23.41 -13.19 -4.12
N LEU A 89 -22.81 -12.26 -3.38
CA LEU A 89 -23.49 -11.57 -2.28
C LEU A 89 -24.31 -10.35 -2.75
N GLU A 90 -23.85 -9.65 -3.79
CA GLU A 90 -24.44 -8.38 -4.24
C GLU A 90 -25.76 -8.52 -5.03
N ASN A 91 -26.18 -9.74 -5.35
CA ASN A 91 -27.45 -10.03 -6.05
C ASN A 91 -28.53 -10.61 -5.12
N LYS A 92 -28.51 -10.23 -3.84
CA LYS A 92 -29.52 -10.66 -2.86
C LYS A 92 -30.04 -9.46 -2.08
N ILE A 93 -31.35 -9.40 -1.90
CA ILE A 93 -32.04 -8.35 -1.16
C ILE A 93 -32.48 -8.92 0.20
N SER A 94 -32.37 -8.14 1.27
CA SER A 94 -32.92 -8.55 2.57
C SER A 94 -34.44 -8.69 2.49
N SER A 95 -34.97 -9.74 3.11
CA SER A 95 -36.42 -9.95 3.26
C SER A 95 -37.14 -8.77 3.93
N ARG A 96 -36.45 -7.93 4.71
CA ARG A 96 -37.03 -6.71 5.27
C ARG A 96 -37.35 -5.69 4.19
N GLU A 97 -36.40 -5.46 3.29
CA GLU A 97 -36.56 -4.57 2.14
C GLU A 97 -37.59 -5.14 1.14
N VAL A 98 -37.59 -6.46 0.91
CA VAL A 98 -38.63 -7.10 0.08
C VAL A 98 -40.02 -6.94 0.70
N ALA A 99 -40.15 -7.07 2.02
CA ALA A 99 -41.44 -6.87 2.70
C ALA A 99 -41.95 -5.43 2.54
N GLU A 100 -41.04 -4.45 2.60
CA GLU A 100 -41.35 -3.04 2.33
C GLU A 100 -41.77 -2.82 0.87
N MET A 101 -41.03 -3.38 -0.10
CA MET A 101 -41.39 -3.30 -1.52
C MET A 101 -42.76 -3.94 -1.82
N MET A 102 -43.12 -5.02 -1.11
CA MET A 102 -44.41 -5.71 -1.23
C MET A 102 -45.54 -5.05 -0.41
N GLU A 103 -45.24 -4.04 0.41
CA GLU A 103 -46.18 -3.40 1.35
C GLU A 103 -46.85 -4.42 2.30
N VAL A 104 -46.04 -5.32 2.86
CA VAL A 104 -46.44 -6.31 3.85
C VAL A 104 -45.54 -6.25 5.08
N LYS A 105 -46.05 -6.68 6.23
CA LYS A 105 -45.20 -6.82 7.44
C LYS A 105 -44.15 -7.90 7.21
N HIS A 106 -42.92 -7.66 7.66
CA HIS A 106 -41.81 -8.62 7.56
C HIS A 106 -42.18 -10.00 8.14
N THR A 107 -42.86 -10.02 9.28
CA THR A 107 -43.38 -11.27 9.90
C THR A 107 -44.30 -12.07 8.98
N ASN A 108 -45.15 -11.39 8.19
CA ASN A 108 -46.08 -12.04 7.26
C ASN A 108 -45.33 -12.59 6.04
N LEU A 109 -44.28 -11.88 5.58
CA LEU A 109 -43.42 -12.39 4.52
C LEU A 109 -42.66 -13.64 4.97
N LEU A 110 -42.10 -13.64 6.18
CA LEU A 110 -41.42 -14.82 6.75
C LEU A 110 -42.37 -16.03 6.79
N ALA A 111 -43.58 -15.85 7.33
CA ALA A 111 -44.59 -16.91 7.37
C ALA A 111 -44.98 -17.42 5.97
N LYS A 112 -45.09 -16.51 4.98
CA LYS A 112 -45.35 -16.88 3.58
C LYS A 112 -44.20 -17.70 2.99
N ILE A 113 -42.96 -17.33 3.26
CA ILE A 113 -41.76 -18.06 2.82
C ILE A 113 -41.70 -19.44 3.48
N ASP A 114 -42.00 -19.54 4.77
CA ASP A 114 -42.01 -20.81 5.51
C ASP A 114 -43.08 -21.77 4.94
N ALA A 115 -44.28 -21.28 4.63
CA ALA A 115 -45.31 -22.10 3.97
C ALA A 115 -44.87 -22.59 2.58
N ILE A 116 -44.17 -21.76 1.81
CA ILE A 116 -43.61 -22.18 0.51
C ILE A 116 -42.48 -23.20 0.70
N ASN A 117 -41.66 -23.06 1.75
CA ASN A 117 -40.62 -24.04 2.06
C ASN A 117 -41.21 -25.40 2.40
N GLU A 118 -42.33 -25.45 3.14
CA GLU A 118 -43.06 -26.69 3.43
C GLU A 118 -43.54 -27.37 2.13
N ASP A 119 -44.16 -26.61 1.20
CA ASP A 119 -44.56 -27.12 -0.12
C ASP A 119 -43.36 -27.68 -0.92
N PHE A 120 -42.22 -26.98 -0.86
CA PHE A 120 -41.00 -27.36 -1.54
C PHE A 120 -40.34 -28.59 -0.92
N GLU A 121 -40.30 -28.71 0.41
CA GLU A 121 -39.80 -29.89 1.11
C GLU A 121 -40.63 -31.13 0.79
N ASN A 122 -41.96 -31.00 0.84
CA ASN A 122 -42.90 -32.07 0.46
C ASN A 122 -42.70 -32.53 -1.00
N SER A 123 -42.35 -31.60 -1.89
CA SER A 123 -42.10 -31.87 -3.31
C SER A 123 -40.64 -32.19 -3.63
N LYS A 124 -39.74 -32.26 -2.64
CA LYS A 124 -38.27 -32.44 -2.79
C LYS A 124 -37.61 -31.39 -3.70
N ILE A 125 -38.09 -30.16 -3.68
CA ILE A 125 -37.55 -29.02 -4.42
C ILE A 125 -36.62 -28.22 -3.51
N SER A 126 -35.41 -27.93 -3.97
CA SER A 126 -34.49 -27.04 -3.23
C SER A 126 -34.96 -25.58 -3.28
N PHE A 127 -35.21 -25.00 -2.11
CA PHE A 127 -35.62 -23.59 -1.94
C PHE A 127 -34.44 -22.60 -1.89
N GLN A 128 -33.21 -23.10 -1.64
CA GLN A 128 -31.99 -22.28 -1.52
C GLN A 128 -31.66 -21.45 -2.77
N LYS A 129 -32.20 -21.84 -3.93
CA LYS A 129 -32.08 -21.07 -5.19
C LYS A 129 -32.89 -19.77 -5.20
N TYR A 130 -33.90 -19.65 -4.33
CA TYR A 130 -34.78 -18.50 -4.23
C TYR A 130 -34.40 -17.59 -3.05
N TRP A 131 -34.08 -18.17 -1.91
CA TRP A 131 -33.70 -17.43 -0.71
C TRP A 131 -32.82 -18.27 0.20
N ILE A 132 -31.99 -17.58 0.99
CA ILE A 132 -31.06 -18.17 1.95
C ILE A 132 -31.34 -17.57 3.31
N GLU A 133 -31.43 -18.42 4.34
CA GLU A 133 -31.64 -17.97 5.71
C GLU A 133 -30.44 -17.19 6.24
N SER A 134 -30.73 -16.12 6.96
CA SER A 134 -29.74 -15.21 7.53
C SER A 134 -30.29 -14.59 8.82
N THR A 135 -29.50 -13.74 9.45
CA THR A 135 -29.88 -13.05 10.69
C THR A 135 -29.42 -11.60 10.66
N TYR A 136 -30.18 -10.74 11.33
CA TYR A 136 -29.81 -9.34 11.53
C TYR A 136 -29.85 -8.97 13.02
N LYS A 137 -29.05 -7.97 13.37
CA LYS A 137 -29.02 -7.34 14.69
C LYS A 137 -29.58 -5.93 14.61
N VAL A 138 -30.24 -5.49 15.67
CA VAL A 138 -30.72 -4.12 15.82
C VAL A 138 -29.77 -3.36 16.74
N GLU A 139 -29.41 -2.12 16.37
CA GLU A 139 -28.53 -1.29 17.19
C GLU A 139 -29.10 -1.12 18.62
N GLY A 140 -28.29 -1.41 19.63
CA GLY A 140 -28.69 -1.35 21.04
C GLY A 140 -29.34 -2.62 21.60
N ASN A 141 -29.48 -3.68 20.80
CA ASN A 141 -29.97 -4.98 21.27
C ASN A 141 -29.02 -6.11 20.87
N ASN A 142 -28.72 -7.02 21.80
CA ASN A 142 -27.82 -8.16 21.58
C ASN A 142 -28.55 -9.41 21.05
N LYS A 143 -29.77 -9.26 20.52
CA LYS A 143 -30.56 -10.37 19.97
C LYS A 143 -30.40 -10.47 18.46
N ASP A 144 -30.25 -11.69 17.98
CA ASP A 144 -30.31 -12.03 16.57
C ASP A 144 -31.75 -12.25 16.13
N TYR A 145 -32.13 -11.63 15.02
CA TYR A 145 -33.44 -11.75 14.42
C TYR A 145 -33.33 -12.44 13.07
N ARG A 146 -34.24 -13.39 12.81
CA ARG A 146 -34.29 -14.16 11.56
C ARG A 146 -34.63 -13.26 10.38
N GLU A 147 -33.92 -13.41 9.28
CA GLU A 147 -34.27 -12.86 7.97
C GLU A 147 -33.87 -13.81 6.84
N PHE A 148 -34.35 -13.54 5.63
CA PHE A 148 -33.87 -14.21 4.42
C PHE A 148 -33.15 -13.23 3.51
N LEU A 149 -32.12 -13.70 2.84
CA LEU A 149 -31.50 -13.05 1.69
C LEU A 149 -32.14 -13.61 0.42
N ILE A 150 -32.95 -12.80 -0.24
CA ILE A 150 -33.81 -13.19 -1.37
C ILE A 150 -33.11 -12.85 -2.68
N THR A 151 -33.02 -13.82 -3.59
CA THR A 151 -32.40 -13.64 -4.91
C THR A 151 -33.36 -12.95 -5.89
N LYS A 152 -32.86 -12.51 -7.05
CA LYS A 152 -33.70 -12.02 -8.16
C LYS A 152 -34.80 -13.02 -8.52
N ARG A 153 -34.44 -14.30 -8.63
CA ARG A 153 -35.38 -15.41 -8.87
C ARG A 153 -36.39 -15.58 -7.73
N GLY A 154 -35.99 -15.35 -6.49
CA GLY A 154 -36.90 -15.35 -5.34
C GLY A 154 -37.94 -14.23 -5.42
N CYS A 155 -37.52 -13.03 -5.83
CA CYS A 155 -38.42 -11.90 -6.05
C CYS A 155 -39.39 -12.18 -7.20
N GLU A 156 -38.91 -12.71 -8.32
CA GLU A 156 -39.75 -13.15 -9.45
C GLU A 156 -40.81 -14.17 -8.99
N PHE A 157 -40.41 -15.15 -8.19
CA PHE A 157 -41.34 -16.16 -7.65
C PHE A 157 -42.42 -15.52 -6.76
N LEU A 158 -42.02 -14.62 -5.86
CA LEU A 158 -42.95 -13.90 -4.98
C LEU A 158 -43.89 -12.98 -5.76
N ALA A 159 -43.41 -12.36 -6.84
CA ALA A 159 -44.20 -11.53 -7.72
C ALA A 159 -45.25 -12.36 -8.46
N HIS A 160 -44.90 -13.52 -9.02
CA HIS A 160 -45.86 -14.44 -9.63
C HIS A 160 -46.93 -14.93 -8.66
N LYS A 161 -46.61 -15.00 -7.36
CA LYS A 161 -47.56 -15.38 -6.29
C LYS A 161 -48.32 -14.19 -5.68
N THR A 162 -48.13 -12.98 -6.21
CA THR A 162 -48.77 -11.75 -5.70
C THR A 162 -49.51 -11.09 -6.85
N THR A 163 -50.83 -11.02 -6.77
CA THR A 163 -51.68 -10.50 -7.85
C THR A 163 -52.21 -9.10 -7.54
N GLY A 164 -52.71 -8.42 -8.56
CA GLY A 164 -53.30 -7.08 -8.44
C GLY A 164 -52.27 -5.95 -8.40
N THR A 165 -52.72 -4.74 -8.04
CA THR A 165 -51.89 -3.52 -8.06
C THR A 165 -50.59 -3.66 -7.25
N LYS A 166 -50.64 -4.34 -6.10
CA LYS A 166 -49.46 -4.60 -5.27
C LYS A 166 -48.42 -5.49 -5.95
N GLY A 167 -48.87 -6.50 -6.73
CA GLY A 167 -47.99 -7.35 -7.51
C GLY A 167 -47.26 -6.57 -8.62
N ASN A 168 -47.97 -5.68 -9.30
CA ASN A 168 -47.39 -4.81 -10.34
C ASN A 168 -46.33 -3.87 -9.76
N LEU A 169 -46.65 -3.18 -8.66
CA LEU A 169 -45.72 -2.27 -7.99
C LEU A 169 -44.50 -2.99 -7.42
N PHE A 170 -44.69 -4.17 -6.84
CA PHE A 170 -43.56 -4.97 -6.37
C PHE A 170 -42.64 -5.35 -7.53
N THR A 171 -43.21 -5.75 -8.67
CA THR A 171 -42.45 -6.15 -9.86
C THR A 171 -41.56 -5.03 -10.36
N ASP A 172 -42.14 -3.84 -10.50
CA ASP A 172 -41.43 -2.63 -10.91
C ASP A 172 -40.28 -2.30 -9.94
N ARG A 173 -40.58 -2.24 -8.63
CA ARG A 173 -39.60 -1.90 -7.58
C ARG A 173 -38.42 -2.87 -7.52
N TYR A 174 -38.67 -4.19 -7.56
CA TYR A 174 -37.56 -5.14 -7.48
C TYR A 174 -36.73 -5.14 -8.77
N MET A 175 -37.35 -4.95 -9.95
CA MET A 175 -36.62 -4.86 -11.22
C MET A 175 -35.65 -3.69 -11.23
N ASP A 176 -36.10 -2.50 -10.83
CA ASP A 176 -35.25 -1.33 -10.71
C ASP A 176 -34.13 -1.53 -9.70
N LYS A 177 -34.44 -2.13 -8.55
CA LYS A 177 -33.43 -2.42 -7.52
C LYS A 177 -32.32 -3.33 -8.05
N PHE A 178 -32.66 -4.41 -8.74
CA PHE A 178 -31.66 -5.30 -9.33
C PHE A 178 -30.90 -4.65 -10.49
N ALA A 179 -31.54 -3.82 -11.31
CA ALA A 179 -30.86 -3.06 -12.36
C ALA A 179 -29.84 -2.07 -11.77
N MET A 180 -30.17 -1.42 -10.66
CA MET A 180 -29.23 -0.56 -9.92
C MET A 180 -28.07 -1.37 -9.33
N MET A 181 -28.35 -2.52 -8.70
CA MET A 181 -27.31 -3.41 -8.18
C MET A 181 -26.35 -3.85 -9.31
N GLU A 182 -26.88 -4.32 -10.45
CA GLU A 182 -26.09 -4.74 -11.61
C GLU A 182 -25.19 -3.60 -12.14
N LYS A 183 -25.69 -2.35 -12.17
CA LYS A 183 -24.88 -1.17 -12.55
C LYS A 183 -23.72 -0.91 -11.58
N VAL A 184 -23.96 -0.97 -10.28
CA VAL A 184 -22.92 -0.74 -9.26
C VAL A 184 -21.82 -1.80 -9.37
N ILE A 185 -22.20 -3.07 -9.55
CA ILE A 185 -21.26 -4.18 -9.71
C ILE A 185 -20.38 -3.98 -10.95
N ASN A 186 -21.00 -3.65 -12.08
CA ASN A 186 -20.26 -3.43 -13.34
C ASN A 186 -19.32 -2.22 -13.25
N ASN A 187 -19.76 -1.12 -12.63
CA ASN A 187 -18.92 0.05 -12.43
C ASN A 187 -17.73 -0.24 -11.50
N ASN A 188 -17.95 -0.97 -10.40
CA ASN A 188 -16.89 -1.38 -9.48
C ASN A 188 -15.86 -2.29 -10.18
N PHE A 189 -16.31 -3.18 -11.07
CA PHE A 189 -15.40 -4.01 -11.85
C PHE A 189 -14.49 -3.17 -12.75
N SER A 190 -15.05 -2.21 -13.49
CA SER A 190 -14.24 -1.27 -14.29
C SER A 190 -13.28 -0.46 -13.42
N ILE A 191 -13.72 0.07 -12.26
CA ILE A 191 -12.86 0.86 -11.38
C ILE A 191 -11.66 0.04 -10.88
N ASN A 192 -11.89 -1.23 -10.49
CA ASN A 192 -10.82 -2.11 -10.03
C ASN A 192 -9.84 -2.44 -11.16
N GLU A 193 -10.33 -2.66 -12.37
CA GLU A 193 -9.48 -2.88 -13.54
C GLU A 193 -8.61 -1.66 -13.85
N PHE A 194 -9.20 -0.45 -13.83
CA PHE A 194 -8.44 0.80 -13.99
C PHE A 194 -7.43 1.02 -12.86
N LYS A 195 -7.77 0.65 -11.60
CA LYS A 195 -6.85 0.77 -10.46
C LYS A 195 -5.60 -0.08 -10.66
N VAL A 196 -5.76 -1.33 -11.08
CA VAL A 196 -4.63 -2.25 -11.35
C VAL A 196 -3.75 -1.70 -12.48
N GLN A 197 -4.36 -1.20 -13.56
CA GLN A 197 -3.59 -0.61 -14.67
C GLN A 197 -2.79 0.63 -14.23
N LEU A 198 -3.39 1.50 -13.42
CA LEU A 198 -2.71 2.68 -12.88
C LEU A 198 -1.58 2.31 -11.92
N GLU A 199 -1.78 1.32 -11.06
CA GLU A 199 -0.72 0.83 -10.15
C GLU A 199 0.50 0.35 -10.93
N THR A 200 0.31 -0.41 -12.01
CA THR A 200 1.40 -0.85 -12.88
C THR A 200 2.12 0.33 -13.52
N GLN A 201 1.39 1.28 -14.11
CA GLN A 201 2.01 2.44 -14.76
C GLN A 201 2.79 3.32 -13.77
N ILE A 202 2.30 3.47 -12.55
CA ILE A 202 3.00 4.20 -11.49
C ILE A 202 4.30 3.49 -11.12
N ASN A 203 4.26 2.17 -10.93
CA ASN A 203 5.44 1.39 -10.58
C ASN A 203 6.51 1.48 -11.67
N ASP A 204 6.13 1.32 -12.94
CA ASP A 204 7.05 1.43 -14.09
C ASP A 204 7.70 2.82 -14.16
N LEU A 205 6.91 3.88 -13.91
CA LEU A 205 7.41 5.25 -13.89
C LEU A 205 8.36 5.50 -12.72
N VAL A 206 8.03 5.00 -11.53
CA VAL A 206 8.88 5.13 -10.34
C VAL A 206 10.19 4.40 -10.55
N GLU A 207 10.18 3.18 -11.09
CA GLU A 207 11.37 2.39 -11.39
C GLU A 207 12.25 3.11 -12.42
N SER A 208 11.65 3.64 -13.50
CA SER A 208 12.38 4.45 -14.49
C SER A 208 13.06 5.67 -13.86
N LYS A 209 12.38 6.35 -12.92
CA LYS A 209 12.94 7.52 -12.24
C LYS A 209 14.01 7.17 -11.22
N ILE A 210 13.89 6.05 -10.52
CA ILE A 210 14.94 5.53 -9.63
C ILE A 210 16.21 5.26 -10.45
N ASN A 211 16.08 4.56 -11.58
CA ASN A 211 17.22 4.28 -12.46
C ASN A 211 17.88 5.56 -13.00
N GLU A 212 17.09 6.58 -13.37
CA GLU A 212 17.62 7.88 -13.79
C GLU A 212 18.36 8.61 -12.66
N ILE A 213 17.88 8.50 -11.42
CA ILE A 213 18.54 9.06 -10.24
C ILE A 213 19.82 8.30 -9.93
N GLU A 214 19.81 6.97 -9.97
CA GLU A 214 20.99 6.14 -9.76
C GLU A 214 22.10 6.47 -10.77
N ASP A 215 21.76 6.62 -12.04
CA ASP A 215 22.72 7.02 -13.08
C ASP A 215 23.30 8.42 -12.81
N LYS A 216 22.46 9.39 -12.44
CA LYS A 216 22.93 10.74 -12.06
C LYS A 216 23.78 10.74 -10.80
N CYS A 217 23.43 9.92 -9.81
CA CYS A 217 24.15 9.78 -8.53
C CYS A 217 25.46 9.02 -8.69
N SER A 218 25.57 8.11 -9.66
CA SER A 218 26.82 7.39 -9.95
C SER A 218 27.97 8.34 -10.30
N ASN A 219 27.67 9.45 -10.99
CA ASN A 219 28.63 10.50 -11.31
C ASN A 219 29.03 11.36 -10.11
N TYR A 220 28.21 11.40 -9.06
CA TYR A 220 28.45 12.20 -7.84
C TYR A 220 28.98 11.39 -6.66
N TYR A 221 28.80 10.06 -6.65
CA TYR A 221 29.36 9.15 -5.64
C TYR A 221 30.83 8.81 -5.95
N ARG A 222 31.67 9.84 -6.10
CA ARG A 222 33.12 9.67 -5.99
C ARG A 222 33.47 9.93 -4.53
N PRO A 223 33.91 8.92 -3.74
CA PRO A 223 34.18 9.11 -2.32
C PRO A 223 35.07 10.34 -2.13
N SER A 224 34.61 11.29 -1.30
CA SER A 224 35.38 12.49 -1.00
C SER A 224 36.79 12.07 -0.56
N SER A 225 37.80 12.70 -1.14
CA SER A 225 39.23 12.44 -0.89
C SER A 225 39.59 12.29 0.60
N PHE A 226 38.80 12.92 1.47
CA PHE A 226 38.92 12.90 2.93
C PHE A 226 38.77 11.50 3.56
N GLU A 227 37.83 10.66 3.13
CA GLU A 227 37.60 9.35 3.79
C GLU A 227 38.61 8.27 3.34
N LYS A 228 39.13 8.38 2.12
CA LYS A 228 40.23 7.54 1.59
C LYS A 228 41.55 7.80 2.35
N SER A 229 41.72 9.00 2.92
CA SER A 229 42.89 9.35 3.75
C SER A 229 42.95 8.56 5.07
N ASN A 230 41.81 8.09 5.59
CA ASN A 230 41.75 7.37 6.87
C ASN A 230 42.34 5.96 6.79
N ILE A 231 42.14 5.24 5.69
CA ILE A 231 42.64 3.86 5.57
C ILE A 231 44.13 3.84 5.22
N ALA A 232 44.57 4.77 4.37
CA ALA A 232 45.99 4.96 4.14
C ALA A 232 46.73 5.31 5.44
N ARG A 233 46.13 6.15 6.30
CA ARG A 233 46.63 6.46 7.65
C ARG A 233 46.61 5.23 8.56
N TYR A 234 45.52 4.45 8.55
CA TYR A 234 45.38 3.23 9.35
C TYR A 234 46.49 2.22 9.05
N ILE A 235 46.73 1.91 7.76
CA ILE A 235 47.76 0.96 7.35
C ILE A 235 49.15 1.44 7.78
N LYS A 236 49.47 2.71 7.55
CA LYS A 236 50.76 3.32 7.93
C LYS A 236 50.99 3.26 9.44
N GLN A 237 50.00 3.63 10.24
CA GLN A 237 50.07 3.56 11.70
C GLN A 237 50.29 2.13 12.20
N ARG A 238 49.61 1.14 11.59
CA ARG A 238 49.71 -0.27 11.99
C ARG A 238 51.03 -0.90 11.58
N LEU A 239 51.61 -0.50 10.46
CA LEU A 239 52.96 -0.92 10.04
C LEU A 239 54.06 -0.19 10.82
N GLY A 240 53.77 0.95 11.44
CA GLY A 240 54.77 1.76 12.15
C GLY A 240 55.64 2.60 11.21
N ILE A 241 55.14 2.90 10.01
CA ILE A 241 55.83 3.68 8.97
C ILE A 241 55.22 5.08 8.87
N LEU A 242 56.06 6.09 8.63
CA LEU A 242 55.61 7.49 8.49
C LEU A 242 55.26 7.85 7.03
N ARG A 243 55.86 7.15 6.07
CA ARG A 243 55.67 7.35 4.63
C ARG A 243 55.33 6.01 3.96
N ALA A 244 54.77 6.08 2.76
CA ALA A 244 54.52 4.88 1.97
C ALA A 244 55.87 4.26 1.59
N ASP A 245 56.05 3.00 1.94
CA ASP A 245 57.25 2.19 1.67
C ASP A 245 56.82 0.91 0.91
N GLU A 246 57.77 0.04 0.56
CA GLU A 246 57.51 -1.20 -0.17
C GLU A 246 56.50 -2.11 0.56
N GLU A 247 56.54 -2.16 1.89
CA GLU A 247 55.57 -2.87 2.72
C GLU A 247 54.13 -2.33 2.55
N TYR A 248 53.99 -1.01 2.43
CA TYR A 248 52.68 -0.36 2.24
C TYR A 248 52.09 -0.70 0.87
N GLU A 249 52.91 -0.64 -0.18
CA GLU A 249 52.46 -0.99 -1.52
C GLU A 249 52.13 -2.49 -1.63
N SER A 250 52.85 -3.37 -0.92
CA SER A 250 52.56 -4.81 -0.87
C SER A 250 51.18 -5.10 -0.23
N VAL A 251 50.86 -4.44 0.88
CA VAL A 251 49.52 -4.53 1.50
C VAL A 251 48.45 -4.04 0.55
N LYS A 252 48.68 -2.89 -0.10
CA LYS A 252 47.73 -2.27 -1.03
C LYS A 252 47.48 -3.13 -2.27
N GLN A 253 48.51 -3.71 -2.86
CA GLN A 253 48.39 -4.64 -3.99
C GLN A 253 47.58 -5.87 -3.62
N ARG A 254 47.84 -6.49 -2.46
CA ARG A 254 47.09 -7.67 -2.01
C ARG A 254 45.61 -7.36 -1.81
N VAL A 255 45.29 -6.22 -1.20
CA VAL A 255 43.90 -5.78 -0.98
C VAL A 255 43.19 -5.53 -2.31
N LEU A 256 43.86 -4.89 -3.28
CA LEU A 256 43.31 -4.68 -4.62
C LEU A 256 42.98 -5.99 -5.34
N ILE A 257 43.90 -6.97 -5.29
CA ILE A 257 43.68 -8.31 -5.87
C ILE A 257 42.50 -9.02 -5.20
N LYS A 258 42.41 -8.95 -3.86
CA LYS A 258 41.34 -9.61 -3.10
C LYS A 258 39.96 -8.99 -3.36
N LEU A 259 39.91 -7.68 -3.61
CA LEU A 259 38.67 -6.95 -3.91
C LEU A 259 38.35 -6.90 -5.42
N GLY A 260 39.21 -7.44 -6.27
CA GLY A 260 39.00 -7.46 -7.73
C GLY A 260 39.08 -6.08 -8.40
N ALA A 261 39.77 -5.12 -7.79
CA ALA A 261 39.85 -3.73 -8.27
C ALA A 261 41.23 -3.41 -8.87
N THR A 262 41.27 -2.54 -9.88
CA THR A 262 42.52 -2.13 -10.54
C THR A 262 43.16 -0.91 -9.90
N LYS A 263 42.34 0.05 -9.44
CA LYS A 263 42.81 1.25 -8.73
C LYS A 263 42.10 1.39 -7.40
N TRP A 264 42.81 1.95 -6.43
CA TRP A 264 42.25 2.29 -5.12
C TRP A 264 41.11 3.31 -5.19
N GLU A 265 41.04 4.07 -6.29
CA GLU A 265 39.97 5.04 -6.53
C GLU A 265 38.63 4.40 -6.88
N ASP A 266 38.66 3.19 -7.45
CA ASP A 266 37.50 2.50 -8.04
C ASP A 266 36.70 1.68 -7.01
N ILE A 267 37.18 1.58 -5.76
CA ILE A 267 36.55 0.79 -4.70
C ILE A 267 35.50 1.64 -3.95
N PRO A 268 34.23 1.20 -3.88
CA PRO A 268 33.21 1.82 -3.04
C PRO A 268 33.59 1.82 -1.56
N ILE A 269 33.24 2.89 -0.84
CA ILE A 269 33.67 3.07 0.55
C ILE A 269 33.09 2.03 1.51
N GLU A 270 31.86 1.55 1.27
CA GLU A 270 31.22 0.53 2.11
C GLU A 270 31.94 -0.82 1.98
N THR A 271 32.25 -1.24 0.76
CA THR A 271 33.09 -2.43 0.50
C THR A 271 34.45 -2.31 1.19
N LEU A 272 35.02 -1.10 1.21
CA LEU A 272 36.31 -0.86 1.82
C LEU A 272 36.26 -0.92 3.37
N LYS A 273 35.17 -0.46 4.01
CA LYS A 273 34.93 -0.63 5.45
C LYS A 273 34.75 -2.10 5.84
N GLU A 274 34.01 -2.85 5.03
CA GLU A 274 33.82 -4.29 5.24
C GLU A 274 35.11 -5.09 5.07
N SER A 275 36.05 -4.58 4.25
CA SER A 275 37.34 -5.21 3.95
C SER A 275 38.45 -5.00 5.00
N LEU A 276 38.17 -4.38 6.15
CA LEU A 276 39.18 -4.13 7.20
C LEU A 276 39.87 -5.42 7.69
N ASN A 277 39.14 -6.53 7.69
CA ASN A 277 39.66 -7.86 7.98
C ASN A 277 40.78 -8.29 7.01
N ILE A 278 40.59 -8.04 5.71
CA ILE A 278 41.57 -8.36 4.65
C ILE A 278 42.81 -7.47 4.81
N ILE A 279 42.61 -6.20 5.17
CA ILE A 279 43.70 -5.26 5.44
C ILE A 279 44.52 -5.71 6.65
N ASP A 280 43.88 -6.09 7.75
CA ASP A 280 44.56 -6.58 8.96
C ASP A 280 45.28 -7.92 8.76
N GLU A 281 44.72 -8.82 7.96
CA GLU A 281 45.41 -10.05 7.54
C GLU A 281 46.65 -9.73 6.71
N SER A 282 46.54 -8.81 5.75
CA SER A 282 47.65 -8.39 4.89
C SER A 282 48.78 -7.75 5.70
N ILE A 283 48.45 -6.91 6.68
CA ILE A 283 49.43 -6.30 7.60
C ILE A 283 50.12 -7.40 8.45
N ARG A 284 49.38 -8.39 8.93
CA ARG A 284 49.95 -9.50 9.72
C ARG A 284 50.96 -10.30 8.91
N ILE A 285 50.63 -10.65 7.66
CA ILE A 285 51.53 -11.40 6.78
C ILE A 285 52.83 -10.63 6.57
N ILE A 286 52.75 -9.35 6.21
CA ILE A 286 53.94 -8.52 5.97
C ILE A 286 54.79 -8.35 7.23
N LYS A 287 54.18 -8.27 8.42
CA LYS A 287 54.93 -8.21 9.68
C LYS A 287 55.67 -9.49 10.02
N LEU A 288 55.19 -10.66 9.57
CA LEU A 288 55.86 -11.95 9.80
C LEU A 288 57.11 -12.09 8.93
N ASP A 289 57.13 -11.47 7.75
CA ASP A 289 58.28 -11.47 6.83
C ASP A 289 59.38 -10.47 7.21
N ARG A 290 59.16 -9.65 8.25
CA ARG A 290 60.21 -8.75 8.74
C ARG A 290 61.37 -9.59 9.28
N PRO A 291 62.61 -9.35 8.83
CA PRO A 291 63.75 -10.07 9.36
C PRO A 291 63.79 -9.83 10.88
N SER A 292 63.76 -10.91 11.66
CA SER A 292 63.85 -10.85 13.11
C SER A 292 65.03 -9.97 13.49
N GLN A 293 64.76 -8.83 14.15
CA GLN A 293 65.81 -8.12 14.85
C GLN A 293 66.22 -9.00 16.04
N VAL A 294 67.16 -9.91 15.80
CA VAL A 294 67.93 -10.53 16.87
C VAL A 294 68.67 -9.38 17.53
N SER A 295 68.25 -9.02 18.75
CA SER A 295 68.97 -8.12 19.64
C SER A 295 70.37 -8.68 19.84
N MET A 296 71.36 -8.17 19.09
CA MET A 296 72.77 -8.50 19.25
C MET A 296 73.34 -7.65 20.39
N PHE A 297 72.89 -7.94 21.61
CA PHE A 297 73.50 -7.53 22.87
C PHE A 297 73.26 -8.64 23.90
N GLU A 298 74.15 -9.63 23.88
CA GLU A 298 74.57 -10.44 25.03
C GLU A 298 76.06 -10.74 24.87
#